data_AF-A0A6A4H0N8-F1
#
_entry.id   AF-A0A6A4H0N8-F1
#
_cell.length_a   1.000
_cell.length_b   1.000
_cell.length_c   1.000
_cell.angle_alpha   90.00
_cell.angle_beta   90.00
_cell.angle_gamma   90.00
#
_symmetry.space_group_name_H-M   'P 1'
#
loop_
_entity.id
_entity.type
_entity.pdbx_description
1 polymer ?
#
loop_
_entity_poly.entity_id
_entity_poly.type
_entity_poly.pdbx_seq_one_letter_code
_entity_poly.pdbx_strand_id
1 'polypeptide(L)'
;MPNPPGINGYGTMAKDKPANDVLKASLIKYQDERQTQNQKLQSLAKDHGYVIGTTKLNQEENWLGISSKHYFKPSAEQVRQAVSDEVEKGLA
;
A
#
# COMPACT_ATOMS: atom_id res chain seq x y z
N MET A 1 -39.33 8.03 19.72
CA MET A 1 -38.39 8.46 18.67
C MET A 1 -37.37 7.34 18.48
N PRO A 2 -37.34 6.63 17.34
CA PRO A 2 -36.31 5.61 17.10
C PRO A 2 -34.97 6.29 16.84
N ASN A 3 -33.92 5.82 17.53
CA ASN A 3 -32.54 6.28 17.38
C ASN A 3 -32.12 6.27 15.90
N PRO A 4 -31.37 7.29 15.40
CA PRO A 4 -30.73 7.17 14.10
C PRO A 4 -29.76 5.97 14.15
N PRO A 5 -29.72 5.11 13.12
CA PRO A 5 -28.78 4.02 13.07
C PRO A 5 -27.38 4.61 13.20
N GLY A 6 -26.68 4.17 14.24
CA GLY A 6 -25.34 4.62 14.56
C GLY A 6 -24.49 4.59 13.30
N ILE A 7 -23.95 5.75 12.95
CA ILE A 7 -22.76 5.87 12.11
C ILE A 7 -21.63 5.27 12.94
N ASN A 8 -21.64 3.95 13.10
CA ASN A 8 -20.47 3.20 13.51
C ASN A 8 -19.48 3.45 12.37
N GLY A 9 -18.27 3.93 12.68
CA GLY A 9 -17.23 4.38 11.75
C GLY A 9 -16.69 3.35 10.75
N TYR A 10 -17.49 2.34 10.38
CA TYR A 10 -17.35 1.55 9.19
C TYR A 10 -18.06 2.28 8.06
N GLY A 11 -17.30 3.14 7.39
CA GLY A 11 -17.73 3.86 6.19
C GLY A 11 -18.56 2.95 5.28
N THR A 12 -19.74 3.47 4.95
CA THR A 12 -20.63 3.08 3.85
C THR A 12 -20.08 1.94 3.01
N MET A 13 -20.62 0.74 3.25
CA MET A 13 -20.73 -0.40 2.34
C MET A 13 -19.73 -0.32 1.17
N ALA A 14 -18.55 -0.91 1.38
CA ALA A 14 -17.64 -1.17 0.29
C ALA A 14 -18.43 -1.95 -0.78
N LYS A 15 -18.83 -1.24 -1.85
CA LYS A 15 -19.42 -1.86 -3.04
C LYS A 15 -18.47 -2.97 -3.46
N ASP A 16 -19.01 -4.17 -3.53
CA ASP A 16 -18.38 -5.45 -3.83
C ASP A 16 -16.85 -5.49 -3.72
N LYS A 17 -16.37 -6.06 -2.61
CA LYS A 17 -14.94 -6.39 -2.48
C LYS A 17 -14.49 -7.12 -3.76
N PRO A 18 -13.51 -6.61 -4.51
CA PRO A 18 -13.00 -7.30 -5.68
C PRO A 18 -12.44 -8.66 -5.26
N ALA A 19 -12.48 -9.64 -6.18
CA ALA A 19 -11.93 -10.95 -5.93
C ALA A 19 -10.48 -10.85 -5.40
N ASN A 20 -10.12 -11.71 -4.44
CA ASN A 20 -8.83 -11.62 -3.74
C ASN A 20 -7.63 -11.60 -4.71
N ASP A 21 -7.68 -12.36 -5.82
CA ASP A 21 -6.65 -12.34 -6.86
C ASP A 21 -6.53 -10.99 -7.57
N VAL A 22 -7.66 -10.35 -7.90
CA VAL A 22 -7.72 -9.05 -8.56
C VAL A 22 -7.23 -7.95 -7.60
N LEU A 23 -7.66 -8.00 -6.34
CA LEU A 23 -7.22 -7.09 -5.29
C LEU A 23 -5.71 -7.23 -5.07
N LYS A 24 -5.20 -8.46 -5.01
CA LYS A 24 -3.78 -8.74 -4.83
C LYS A 24 -2.95 -8.22 -5.99
N ALA A 25 -3.35 -8.50 -7.23
CA ALA A 25 -2.66 -8.00 -8.43
C ALA A 25 -2.61 -6.47 -8.44
N SER A 26 -3.71 -5.81 -8.09
CA SER A 26 -3.80 -4.36 -8.02
C SER A 26 -2.89 -3.76 -6.94
N LEU A 27 -2.91 -4.33 -5.74
CA LEU A 27 -2.05 -3.90 -4.63
C LEU A 27 -0.56 -4.09 -4.91
N ILE A 28 -0.18 -5.19 -5.57
CA ILE A 28 1.20 -5.42 -6.03
C ILE A 28 1.59 -4.36 -7.07
N LYS A 29 0.72 -4.07 -8.03
CA LYS A 29 0.95 -3.01 -9.02
C LYS A 29 1.18 -1.66 -8.35
N TYR A 30 0.33 -1.27 -7.39
CA TYR A 30 0.50 0.00 -6.68
C TYR A 30 1.78 0.03 -5.82
N GLN A 31 2.21 -1.13 -5.31
CA GLN A 31 3.48 -1.25 -4.59
C GLN A 31 4.69 -1.11 -5.54
N ASP A 32 4.63 -1.68 -6.74
CA ASP A 32 5.65 -1.52 -7.79
C ASP A 32 5.78 -0.06 -8.21
N GLU A 33 4.64 0.63 -8.35
CA GLU A 33 4.55 2.08 -8.60
C GLU A 33 4.97 2.95 -7.39
N ARG A 34 5.42 2.33 -6.29
CA ARG A 34 5.84 3.00 -5.04
C ARG A 34 4.76 3.93 -4.47
N GLN A 35 3.48 3.60 -4.67
CA GLN A 35 2.38 4.39 -4.15
C GLN A 35 2.34 4.36 -2.62
N THR A 36 2.09 5.52 -2.02
CA THR A 36 1.82 5.65 -0.57
C THR A 36 0.46 5.02 -0.23
N GLN A 37 0.23 4.70 1.05
CA GLN A 37 -1.05 4.10 1.47
C GLN A 37 -2.27 4.93 1.05
N ASN A 38 -2.20 6.25 1.14
CA ASN A 38 -3.30 7.12 0.73
C ASN A 38 -3.54 7.08 -0.80
N GLN A 39 -2.46 6.98 -1.59
CA GLN A 39 -2.57 6.80 -3.04
C GLN A 39 -3.15 5.43 -3.39
N LYS A 40 -2.75 4.36 -2.70
CA LYS A 40 -3.35 3.03 -2.90
C LYS A 40 -4.86 3.03 -2.67
N LEU A 41 -5.33 3.73 -1.63
CA LEU A 41 -6.77 3.89 -1.35
C LEU A 41 -7.50 4.62 -2.47
N GLN A 42 -6.93 5.72 -2.97
CA GLN A 42 -7.49 6.48 -4.09
C GLN A 42 -7.52 5.63 -5.37
N SER A 43 -6.44 4.88 -5.65
CA SER A 43 -6.34 3.97 -6.79
C SER A 43 -7.36 2.83 -6.69
N LEU A 44 -7.53 2.22 -5.52
CA LEU A 44 -8.54 1.18 -5.25
C LEU A 44 -9.97 1.69 -5.46
N ALA A 45 -10.26 2.90 -4.96
CA ALA A 45 -11.54 3.54 -5.17
C ALA A 45 -11.80 3.84 -6.65
N LYS A 46 -10.77 4.22 -7.41
CA LYS A 46 -10.88 4.55 -8.83
C LYS A 46 -10.99 3.32 -9.72
N ASP A 47 -10.22 2.28 -9.45
CA ASP A 47 -10.08 1.09 -10.30
C ASP A 47 -11.19 0.07 -10.03
N HIS A 48 -11.53 -0.14 -8.75
CA HIS A 48 -12.49 -1.16 -8.31
C HIS A 48 -13.76 -0.59 -7.66
N GLY A 49 -13.86 0.73 -7.47
CA GLY A 49 -14.93 1.32 -6.65
C GLY A 49 -14.82 0.92 -5.17
N TYR A 50 -13.70 0.31 -4.77
CA TYR A 50 -13.52 -0.29 -3.44
C TYR A 50 -12.96 0.75 -2.47
N VAL A 51 -13.87 1.44 -1.77
CA VAL A 51 -13.51 2.47 -0.78
C VAL A 51 -13.35 1.82 0.59
N ILE A 52 -12.13 1.80 1.10
CA ILE A 52 -11.79 1.28 2.41
C ILE A 52 -10.91 2.25 3.21
N GLY A 53 -10.81 2.03 4.52
CA GLY A 53 -9.85 2.75 5.37
C GLY A 53 -8.45 2.11 5.35
N THR A 54 -7.45 2.86 5.80
CA THR A 54 -6.04 2.41 5.93
C THR A 54 -5.89 1.16 6.79
N THR A 55 -6.65 1.04 7.88
CA THR A 55 -6.63 -0.16 8.75
C THR A 55 -7.06 -1.42 7.98
N LYS A 56 -8.10 -1.31 7.15
CA LYS A 56 -8.61 -2.42 6.35
C LYS A 56 -7.68 -2.74 5.19
N LEU A 57 -7.07 -1.72 4.58
CA LEU A 57 -6.02 -1.90 3.56
C LEU A 57 -4.84 -2.70 4.14
N ASN A 58 -4.36 -2.35 5.32
CA ASN A 58 -3.31 -3.10 6.00
C ASN A 58 -3.72 -4.55 6.31
N GLN A 59 -4.96 -4.77 6.73
CA GLN A 59 -5.47 -6.12 6.96
C GLN A 59 -5.48 -6.93 5.65
N GLU A 60 -5.98 -6.36 4.56
CA GLU A 60 -6.02 -7.01 3.24
C GLU A 60 -4.60 -7.27 2.71
N GLU A 61 -3.68 -6.31 2.82
CA GLU A 61 -2.26 -6.50 2.45
C GLU A 61 -1.63 -7.64 3.25
N ASN A 62 -1.88 -7.70 4.57
CA ASN A 62 -1.37 -8.78 5.43
C ASN A 62 -1.99 -10.14 5.05
N TRP A 63 -3.31 -10.21 4.86
CA TRP A 63 -4.03 -11.42 4.48
C TRP A 63 -3.58 -11.96 3.11
N LEU A 64 -3.28 -11.07 2.17
CA LEU A 64 -2.82 -11.42 0.82
C LEU A 64 -1.31 -11.71 0.75
N GLY A 65 -0.60 -11.59 1.88
CA GLY A 65 0.85 -11.78 1.97
C GLY A 65 1.65 -10.70 1.26
N ILE A 66 1.04 -9.53 1.02
CA ILE A 66 1.70 -8.38 0.43
C ILE A 66 2.47 -7.72 1.55
N SER A 67 3.74 -8.09 1.67
CA SER A 67 4.64 -7.45 2.61
C SER A 67 4.67 -5.97 2.26
N SER A 68 4.01 -5.14 3.08
CA SER A 68 4.18 -3.70 3.08
C SER A 68 5.63 -3.50 3.50
N LYS A 69 6.54 -3.53 2.53
CA LYS A 69 7.96 -3.34 2.73
C LYS A 69 8.03 -1.95 3.34
N HIS A 70 8.10 -1.88 4.67
CA HIS A 70 8.54 -0.69 5.37
C HIS A 70 9.73 -0.21 4.57
N TYR A 71 9.60 0.99 3.99
CA TYR A 71 10.66 1.58 3.18
C TYR A 71 11.94 1.36 3.97
N PHE A 72 12.78 0.45 3.49
CA PHE A 72 14.11 0.31 4.00
C PHE A 72 14.79 1.58 3.50
N LYS A 73 14.69 2.66 4.30
CA LYS A 73 15.50 3.84 4.06
C LYS A 73 16.92 3.33 4.25
N PRO A 74 17.73 3.23 3.18
CA PRO A 74 19.13 2.87 3.37
C PRO A 74 19.69 3.88 4.35
N SER A 75 20.37 3.40 5.38
CA SER A 75 21.05 4.29 6.31
C SER A 75 22.03 5.14 5.51
N ALA A 76 22.28 6.39 5.92
CA ALA A 76 23.20 7.29 5.21
C ALA A 76 24.59 6.66 4.98
N GLU A 77 24.96 5.72 5.85
CA GLU A 77 26.17 4.90 5.75
C GLU A 77 26.16 3.92 4.55
N GLN A 78 25.03 3.28 4.27
CA GLN A 78 24.90 2.36 3.12
C GLN A 78 24.93 3.12 1.78
N VAL A 79 24.41 4.34 1.75
CA VAL A 79 24.49 5.21 0.56
C VAL A 79 25.93 5.65 0.32
N ARG A 80 26.67 6.02 1.37
CA ARG A 80 28.09 6.38 1.28
C ARG A 80 28.97 5.22 0.81
N GLN A 81 28.67 4.01 1.28
CA GLN A 81 29.38 2.80 0.85
C GLN A 81 29.17 2.54 -0.65
N ALA A 82 27.94 2.65 -1.15
CA ALA A 82 27.63 2.43 -2.56
C ALA A 82 28.31 3.46 -3.49
N VAL A 83 28.36 4.73 -3.09
CA VAL A 83 29.05 5.77 -3.86
C VAL A 83 30.57 5.55 -3.89
N SER A 84 31.14 5.05 -2.79
CA SER A 84 32.59 4.78 -2.73
C SER A 84 32.99 3.58 -3.60
N ASP A 85 32.16 2.54 -3.63
CA ASP A 85 32.37 1.35 -4.47
C ASP A 85 32.36 1.66 -5.97
N GLU A 86 31.47 2.55 -6.44
CA GLU A 86 31.45 2.97 -7.85
C GLU A 86 32.67 3.83 -8.25
N VAL A 87 33.18 4.68 -7.35
CA VAL A 87 34.35 5.52 -7.62
C VAL A 87 35.62 4.69 -7.70
N GLU A 88 35.76 3.68 -6.83
CA GLU A 88 36.95 2.81 -6.83
C GLU A 88 36.97 1.89 -8.07
N LYS A 89 35.80 1.45 -8.54
CA LYS A 89 35.68 0.62 -9.75
C LYS A 89 35.89 1.40 -11.06
N GLY A 90 35.71 2.72 -11.05
CA GLY A 90 35.99 3.59 -12.20
C GLY A 90 37.45 4.04 -12.33
N LEU A 91 38.30 3.70 -11.36
CA LEU A 91 39.72 4.08 -11.30
C LEU A 91 40.69 2.90 -11.53
N ALA A 92 40.15 1.70 -11.78
CA ALA A 92 40.91 0.47 -12.08
C ALA A 92 40.96 0.17 -13.58
#